data_AF-A0A2G5TNK9-F1
#
_entry.id   AF-A0A2G5TNK9-F1
#
_cell.length_a   1.000
_cell.length_b   1.000
_cell.length_c   1.000
_cell.angle_alpha   90.00
_cell.angle_beta   90.00
_cell.angle_gamma   90.00
#
_symmetry.space_group_name_H-M   'P 1'
#
loop_
_entity.id
_entity.type
_entity.pdbx_description
1 polymer ?
#
loop_
_entity_poly.entity_id
_entity_poly.type
_entity_poly.pdbx_seq_one_letter_code
_entity_poly.pdbx_strand_id
1 'polypeptide(L)'
;MGDPKLPALIALVVLAFVANTVGVFTPGWICIDYYNYFDDGGGCTGIVPYYADLEPAWFAAASWLMFISFATFLILLFFVYSARSKIHHHGYGSHTRKWFHFIALAAFFIVLLTVAAVTLIGVYVSTSLNQYYNVFYLGYSVWVSIGAGVVCLGVMGLAFALSRKDGCC
;
A
#
# COMPACT_ATOMS: atom_id res chain seq x y z
N MET A 1 -25.45 3.14 21.16
CA MET A 1 -24.62 4.15 20.45
C MET A 1 -23.39 3.45 19.89
N GLY A 2 -23.16 3.50 18.57
CA GLY A 2 -22.00 2.83 17.94
C GLY A 2 -20.69 3.55 18.26
N ASP A 3 -19.61 2.80 18.48
CA ASP A 3 -18.28 3.38 18.72
C ASP A 3 -17.80 4.12 17.45
N PRO A 4 -17.52 5.44 17.49
CA PRO A 4 -17.08 6.21 16.33
C PRO A 4 -15.73 5.73 15.75
N LYS A 5 -14.95 4.95 16.51
CA LYS A 5 -13.66 4.39 16.06
C LYS A 5 -13.84 3.32 14.98
N LEU A 6 -14.94 2.57 14.99
CA LEU A 6 -15.21 1.52 13.99
C LEU A 6 -15.47 2.09 12.58
N PRO A 7 -16.37 3.07 12.36
CA PRO A 7 -16.54 3.68 11.05
C PRO A 7 -15.28 4.43 10.61
N ALA A 8 -14.53 5.05 11.53
CA ALA A 8 -13.24 5.67 11.22
C ALA A 8 -12.21 4.64 10.71
N LEU A 9 -12.10 3.47 11.36
CA LEU A 9 -11.24 2.38 10.90
C LEU A 9 -11.62 1.93 9.49
N ILE A 10 -12.91 1.71 9.22
CA ILE A 10 -13.41 1.29 7.91
C ILE A 10 -13.07 2.34 6.85
N ALA A 11 -13.31 3.63 7.13
CA ALA A 11 -13.03 4.72 6.21
C ALA A 11 -11.53 4.79 5.85
N LEU A 12 -10.64 4.65 6.84
CA LEU A 12 -9.19 4.65 6.61
C LEU A 12 -8.74 3.44 5.79
N VAL A 13 -9.31 2.27 6.03
CA VAL A 13 -9.01 1.07 5.25
C VAL A 13 -9.43 1.24 3.79
N VAL A 14 -10.63 1.79 3.54
CA VAL A 14 -11.11 2.06 2.18
C VAL A 14 -10.23 3.11 1.48
N LEU A 15 -9.88 4.18 2.19
CA LEU A 15 -8.99 5.23 1.66
C LEU A 15 -7.62 4.65 1.29
N ALA A 16 -7.01 3.87 2.19
CA ALA A 16 -5.72 3.23 1.95
C ALA A 16 -5.80 2.23 0.79
N PHE A 17 -6.89 1.47 0.69
CA PHE A 17 -7.11 0.53 -0.42
C PHE A 17 -7.19 1.25 -1.77
N VAL A 18 -7.98 2.33 -1.86
CA VAL A 18 -8.10 3.11 -3.10
C VAL A 18 -6.75 3.72 -3.47
N ALA A 19 -6.06 4.35 -2.51
CA ALA A 19 -4.74 4.91 -2.74
C ALA A 19 -3.74 3.85 -3.20
N ASN A 20 -3.68 2.69 -2.56
CA ASN A 20 -2.82 1.58 -2.99
C ASN A 20 -3.20 1.08 -4.39
N THR A 21 -4.49 0.92 -4.69
CA THR A 21 -4.97 0.48 -6.00
C THR A 21 -4.53 1.46 -7.09
N VAL A 22 -4.72 2.77 -6.86
CA VAL A 22 -4.25 3.82 -7.77
C VAL A 22 -2.73 3.74 -7.90
N GLY A 23 -1.99 3.65 -6.79
CA GLY A 23 -0.54 3.52 -6.81
C GLY A 23 -0.05 2.31 -7.62
N VAL A 24 -0.65 1.13 -7.46
CA VAL A 24 -0.24 -0.10 -8.14
C VAL A 24 -0.57 -0.07 -9.64
N PHE A 25 -1.78 0.35 -10.01
CA PHE A 25 -2.29 0.17 -11.37
C PHE A 25 -2.15 1.39 -12.27
N THR A 26 -1.55 2.48 -11.79
CA THR A 26 -1.29 3.67 -12.62
C THR A 26 0.15 3.74 -13.11
N PRO A 27 0.38 4.30 -14.31
CA PRO A 27 1.73 4.64 -14.76
C PRO A 27 2.26 5.82 -13.95
N GLY A 28 3.51 5.75 -13.48
CA GLY A 28 4.05 6.78 -12.58
C GLY A 28 4.95 6.26 -11.47
N TRP A 29 5.55 5.08 -11.63
CA TRP A 29 6.51 4.56 -10.65
C TRP A 29 7.91 5.08 -10.91
N ILE A 30 8.35 5.01 -12.16
CA ILE A 30 9.61 5.59 -12.62
C ILE A 30 9.28 6.53 -13.77
N CYS A 31 9.77 7.75 -13.70
CA CYS A 31 9.66 8.73 -14.76
C CYS A 31 11.05 9.13 -15.27
N ILE A 32 11.11 9.50 -16.53
CA ILE A 32 12.29 10.00 -17.22
C ILE A 32 11.96 11.35 -17.82
N ASP A 33 12.84 12.33 -17.60
CA ASP A 33 12.85 13.57 -18.35
C ASP A 33 14.01 13.50 -19.36
N TYR A 34 13.69 13.62 -20.66
CA TYR A 34 14.71 13.79 -21.69
C TYR A 34 15.03 15.28 -21.82
N TYR A 35 16.21 15.69 -21.36
CA TYR A 35 16.74 17.00 -21.72
C TYR A 35 17.44 16.89 -23.08
N ASN A 36 16.69 17.04 -24.18
CA ASN A 36 17.28 17.22 -25.50
C ASN A 36 16.90 18.60 -26.05
N TYR A 37 17.87 19.28 -26.66
CA TYR A 37 17.77 20.66 -27.17
C TYR A 37 16.65 20.90 -28.21
N PHE A 38 15.97 19.83 -28.66
CA PHE A 38 14.99 19.85 -29.75
C PHE A 38 13.62 19.24 -29.40
N ASP A 39 13.46 18.57 -28.24
CA ASP A 39 12.18 17.96 -27.85
C ASP A 39 12.14 17.72 -26.32
N ASP A 40 11.24 18.40 -25.62
CA ASP A 40 10.92 18.13 -24.20
C ASP A 40 10.01 16.90 -24.14
N GLY A 41 10.60 15.72 -24.38
CA GLY A 41 9.95 14.44 -24.22
C GLY A 41 10.14 13.94 -22.78
N GLY A 42 9.07 13.46 -22.15
CA GLY A 42 9.15 12.77 -20.86
C GLY A 42 8.13 11.64 -20.80
N GLY A 43 8.45 10.58 -20.06
CA GLY A 43 7.60 9.39 -19.98
C GLY A 43 7.63 8.78 -18.59
N CYS A 44 6.51 8.19 -18.19
CA CYS A 44 6.40 7.47 -16.92
C CYS A 44 5.98 6.03 -17.17
N THR A 45 6.68 5.10 -16.54
CA THR A 45 6.31 3.67 -16.53
C THR A 45 5.58 3.33 -15.24
N GLY A 46 4.58 2.46 -15.34
CA GLY A 46 3.92 1.84 -14.18
C GLY A 46 4.74 0.67 -13.66
N ILE A 47 4.41 0.20 -12.46
CA ILE A 47 5.05 -0.98 -11.87
C ILE A 47 4.63 -2.29 -12.55
N VAL A 48 3.54 -2.28 -13.32
CA VAL A 48 3.12 -3.40 -14.14
C VAL A 48 3.97 -3.43 -15.41
N PRO A 49 4.79 -4.48 -15.64
CA PRO A 49 5.54 -4.62 -16.88
C PRO A 49 4.57 -4.97 -18.02
N TYR A 50 4.49 -4.11 -19.04
CA TYR A 50 3.74 -4.43 -20.27
C TYR A 50 4.55 -5.27 -21.26
N TYR A 51 5.87 -5.41 -21.04
CA TYR A 51 6.78 -6.19 -21.89
C TYR A 51 7.70 -7.04 -21.01
N ALA A 52 7.42 -8.35 -20.94
CA ALA A 52 8.07 -9.29 -20.02
C ALA A 52 9.51 -9.67 -20.42
N ASP A 53 9.90 -9.47 -21.69
CA ASP A 53 11.10 -10.08 -22.25
C ASP A 53 12.42 -9.38 -21.85
N LEU A 54 12.35 -8.21 -21.19
CA LEU A 54 13.49 -7.37 -20.79
C LEU A 54 13.32 -6.75 -19.38
N GLU A 55 12.43 -7.29 -18.54
CA GLU A 55 12.19 -6.71 -17.22
C GLU A 55 13.39 -6.94 -16.27
N PRO A 56 14.00 -5.87 -15.72
CA PRO A 56 15.05 -6.01 -14.72
C PRO A 56 14.53 -6.75 -13.48
N ALA A 57 15.31 -7.72 -12.97
CA ALA A 57 14.89 -8.55 -11.83
C ALA A 57 14.45 -7.73 -10.59
N TRP A 58 15.08 -6.57 -10.36
CA TRP A 58 14.71 -5.63 -9.30
C TRP A 58 13.30 -5.05 -9.46
N PHE A 59 12.92 -4.74 -10.71
CA PHE A 59 11.61 -4.19 -11.05
C PHE A 59 10.52 -5.26 -10.90
N ALA A 60 10.79 -6.49 -11.38
CA ALA A 60 9.91 -7.64 -11.21
C ALA A 60 9.68 -7.98 -9.72
N ALA A 61 10.74 -7.96 -8.90
CA ALA A 61 10.59 -8.20 -7.48
C ALA A 61 9.72 -7.14 -6.80
N ALA A 62 9.92 -5.86 -7.14
CA ALA A 62 9.11 -4.77 -6.61
C ALA A 62 7.63 -4.88 -7.04
N SER A 63 7.37 -5.26 -8.29
CA SER A 63 6.00 -5.45 -8.80
C SER A 63 5.27 -6.55 -8.07
N TRP A 64 5.95 -7.68 -7.80
CA TRP A 64 5.38 -8.77 -7.02
C TRP A 64 5.03 -8.33 -5.59
N LEU A 65 5.91 -7.59 -4.92
CA LEU A 65 5.63 -7.08 -3.57
C LEU A 65 4.39 -6.18 -3.54
N MET A 66 4.21 -5.35 -4.57
CA MET A 66 3.05 -4.47 -4.69
C MET A 66 1.76 -5.18 -5.10
N PHE A 67 1.84 -6.26 -5.87
CA PHE A 67 0.68 -7.13 -6.10
C PHE A 67 0.29 -7.91 -4.84
N ILE A 68 1.26 -8.38 -4.07
CA ILE A 68 1.01 -9.03 -2.78
C ILE A 68 0.42 -8.02 -1.80
N SER A 69 0.86 -6.74 -1.82
CA SER A 69 0.27 -5.70 -0.97
C SER A 69 -1.19 -5.45 -1.33
N PHE A 70 -1.52 -5.38 -2.63
CA PHE A 70 -2.89 -5.27 -3.12
C PHE A 70 -3.75 -6.48 -2.71
N ALA A 71 -3.25 -7.71 -2.88
CA ALA A 71 -3.95 -8.92 -2.43
C ALA A 71 -4.17 -8.92 -0.91
N THR A 72 -3.17 -8.47 -0.14
CA THR A 72 -3.27 -8.33 1.31
C THR A 72 -4.34 -7.31 1.71
N PHE A 73 -4.53 -6.24 0.93
CA PHE A 73 -5.64 -5.31 1.15
C PHE A 73 -7.02 -5.95 0.95
N LEU A 74 -7.18 -6.86 -0.02
CA LEU A 74 -8.44 -7.61 -0.18
C LEU A 74 -8.72 -8.48 1.07
N ILE A 75 -7.69 -9.10 1.61
CA ILE A 75 -7.77 -9.87 2.86
C ILE A 75 -8.10 -8.94 4.05
N LEU A 76 -7.47 -7.76 4.12
CA LEU A 76 -7.75 -6.74 5.14
C LEU A 76 -9.22 -6.29 5.09
N LEU A 77 -9.77 -6.04 3.90
CA LEU A 77 -11.18 -5.71 3.71
C LEU A 77 -12.09 -6.84 4.19
N PHE A 78 -11.75 -8.09 3.90
CA PHE A 78 -12.48 -9.26 4.40
C PHE A 78 -12.45 -9.33 5.94
N PHE A 79 -11.30 -9.06 6.57
CA PHE A 79 -11.18 -9.02 8.03
C PHE A 79 -12.02 -7.90 8.65
N VAL A 80 -12.02 -6.71 8.04
CA VAL A 80 -12.83 -5.57 8.50
C VAL A 80 -14.32 -5.87 8.36
N TYR A 81 -14.74 -6.46 7.24
CA TYR A 81 -16.12 -6.89 7.04
C TYR A 81 -16.55 -7.94 8.08
N SER A 82 -15.70 -8.94 8.31
CA SER A 82 -15.93 -10.00 9.30
C SER A 82 -16.01 -9.43 10.72
N ALA A 83 -15.13 -8.51 11.08
CA ALA A 83 -15.16 -7.82 12.38
C ALA A 83 -16.47 -7.02 12.54
N ARG A 84 -16.86 -6.23 11.55
CA ARG A 84 -18.10 -5.45 11.55
C ARG A 84 -19.34 -6.35 11.70
N SER A 85 -19.42 -7.44 10.94
CA SER A 85 -20.53 -8.39 11.00
C SER A 85 -20.64 -9.02 12.39
N LYS A 86 -19.53 -9.47 12.97
CA LYS A 86 -19.53 -10.04 14.32
C LYS A 86 -19.95 -9.04 15.39
N ILE A 87 -19.48 -7.79 15.30
CA ILE A 87 -19.87 -6.72 16.23
C ILE A 87 -21.36 -6.42 16.12
N HIS A 88 -21.92 -6.44 14.91
CA HIS A 88 -23.35 -6.21 14.70
C HIS A 88 -24.22 -7.33 15.29
N HIS A 89 -23.78 -8.59 15.18
CA HIS A 89 -24.56 -9.74 15.67
C HIS A 89 -24.36 -10.07 17.15
N HIS A 90 -23.15 -9.90 17.69
CA HIS A 90 -22.79 -10.35 19.04
C HIS A 90 -22.30 -9.24 19.96
N GLY A 91 -22.21 -8.00 19.47
CA GLY A 91 -21.56 -6.90 20.19
C GLY A 91 -20.04 -7.03 20.22
N TYR A 92 -19.40 -6.14 20.99
CA TYR A 92 -17.97 -6.21 21.25
C TYR A 92 -17.66 -7.28 22.30
N GLY A 93 -16.67 -8.12 22.06
CA GLY A 93 -16.27 -9.15 23.03
C GLY A 93 -14.93 -9.82 22.70
N SER A 94 -14.52 -10.79 23.52
CA SER A 94 -13.24 -11.52 23.34
C SER A 94 -13.06 -12.11 21.93
N HIS A 95 -14.16 -12.53 21.29
CA HIS A 95 -14.13 -13.09 19.93
C HIS A 95 -13.84 -12.06 18.83
N THR A 96 -14.16 -10.77 19.02
CA THR A 96 -13.88 -9.70 18.05
C THR A 96 -12.43 -9.23 18.11
N ARG A 97 -11.80 -9.35 19.28
CA ARG A 97 -10.40 -8.95 19.53
C ARG A 97 -9.39 -9.59 18.56
N LYS A 98 -9.57 -10.88 18.25
CA LYS A 98 -8.70 -11.61 17.31
C LYS A 98 -8.72 -10.98 15.92
N TRP A 99 -9.89 -10.49 15.46
CA TRP A 99 -10.02 -9.84 14.15
C TRP A 99 -9.26 -8.51 14.10
N PHE A 100 -9.30 -7.71 15.17
CA PHE A 100 -8.52 -6.48 15.24
C PHE A 100 -7.01 -6.73 15.20
N HIS A 101 -6.53 -7.82 15.82
CA HIS A 101 -5.12 -8.23 15.69
C HIS A 101 -4.76 -8.66 14.26
N PHE A 102 -5.64 -9.40 13.57
CA PHE A 102 -5.42 -9.74 12.16
C PHE A 102 -5.43 -8.51 11.25
N ILE A 103 -6.29 -7.53 11.51
CA ILE A 103 -6.32 -6.24 10.79
C ILE A 103 -5.00 -5.49 10.99
N ALA A 104 -4.52 -5.39 12.23
CA ALA A 104 -3.25 -4.73 12.55
C ALA A 104 -2.06 -5.45 11.88
N LEU A 105 -2.03 -6.78 11.90
CA LEU A 105 -0.97 -7.57 11.29
C LEU A 105 -0.96 -7.44 9.76
N ALA A 106 -2.13 -7.48 9.12
CA ALA A 106 -2.25 -7.27 7.67
C ALA A 106 -1.82 -5.84 7.28
N ALA A 107 -2.24 -4.82 8.02
CA ALA A 107 -1.82 -3.43 7.78
C ALA A 107 -0.30 -3.25 7.95
N PHE A 108 0.31 -3.88 8.95
CA PHE A 108 1.76 -3.87 9.13
C PHE A 108 2.49 -4.55 7.96
N PHE A 109 1.99 -5.70 7.52
CA PHE A 109 2.58 -6.43 6.40
C PHE A 109 2.53 -5.62 5.10
N ILE A 110 1.41 -4.92 4.83
CA ILE A 110 1.29 -3.99 3.70
C ILE A 110 2.36 -2.89 3.74
N VAL A 111 2.61 -2.29 4.92
CA VAL A 111 3.65 -1.27 5.10
C VAL A 111 5.02 -1.83 4.75
N LEU A 112 5.36 -3.02 5.25
CA LEU A 112 6.64 -3.67 4.96
C LEU A 112 6.82 -3.96 3.46
N LEU A 113 5.80 -4.50 2.81
CA LEU A 113 5.84 -4.78 1.36
C LEU A 113 6.04 -3.49 0.55
N THR A 114 5.33 -2.42 0.94
CA THR A 114 5.41 -1.11 0.27
C THR A 114 6.82 -0.52 0.42
N VAL A 115 7.37 -0.51 1.64
CA VAL A 115 8.73 0.00 1.91
C VAL A 115 9.78 -0.81 1.14
N ALA A 116 9.65 -2.15 1.13
CA ALA A 116 10.56 -3.01 0.39
C ALA A 116 10.50 -2.74 -1.12
N ALA A 117 9.30 -2.63 -1.71
CA ALA A 117 9.13 -2.32 -3.12
C ALA A 117 9.73 -0.96 -3.49
N VAL A 118 9.45 0.09 -2.72
CA VAL A 118 10.00 1.44 -2.94
C VAL A 118 11.53 1.43 -2.82
N THR A 119 12.07 0.68 -1.86
CA THR A 119 13.54 0.57 -1.69
C THR A 119 14.18 -0.12 -2.88
N LEU A 120 13.62 -1.23 -3.36
CA LEU A 120 14.15 -1.94 -4.53
C LEU A 120 14.17 -1.05 -5.78
N ILE A 121 13.08 -0.32 -6.04
CA ILE A 121 13.01 0.63 -7.16
C ILE A 121 13.95 1.81 -6.97
N GLY A 122 14.02 2.40 -5.78
CA GLY A 122 14.91 3.52 -5.49
C GLY A 122 16.40 3.16 -5.65
N VAL A 123 16.78 1.95 -5.21
CA VAL A 123 18.14 1.42 -5.43
C VAL A 123 18.38 1.18 -6.92
N TYR A 124 17.42 0.59 -7.64
CA TYR A 124 17.53 0.36 -9.08
C TYR A 124 17.71 1.68 -9.87
N VAL A 125 16.90 2.70 -9.57
CA VAL A 125 16.98 4.03 -10.20
C VAL A 125 18.34 4.69 -9.92
N SER A 126 18.80 4.66 -8.66
CA SER A 126 20.04 5.32 -8.27
C SER A 126 21.31 4.63 -8.80
N THR A 127 21.31 3.31 -8.95
CA THR A 127 22.51 2.54 -9.32
C THR A 127 22.58 2.17 -10.79
N SER A 128 21.44 1.86 -11.41
CA SER A 128 21.40 1.22 -12.73
C SER A 128 20.94 2.16 -13.84
N LEU A 129 20.12 3.17 -13.52
CA LEU A 129 19.49 4.04 -14.52
C LEU A 129 20.14 5.43 -14.64
N ASN A 130 20.65 6.01 -13.55
CA ASN A 130 21.32 7.32 -13.57
C ASN A 130 22.76 7.28 -14.12
N GLN A 131 22.95 6.67 -15.29
CA GLN A 131 24.21 6.74 -16.03
C GLN A 131 24.11 7.72 -17.21
N TYR A 132 25.02 8.68 -17.19
CA TYR A 132 25.50 9.49 -18.31
C TYR A 132 24.62 10.65 -18.82
N TYR A 133 23.32 10.50 -19.14
CA TYR A 133 22.52 11.62 -19.74
C TYR A 133 21.00 11.66 -19.49
N ASN A 134 20.40 10.63 -18.90
CA ASN A 134 18.95 10.61 -18.59
C ASN A 134 18.73 10.69 -17.08
N VAL A 135 17.88 11.62 -16.64
CA VAL A 135 17.52 11.75 -15.22
C VAL A 135 16.28 10.92 -14.95
N PHE A 136 16.44 9.82 -14.23
CA PHE A 136 15.33 9.00 -13.77
C PHE A 136 14.96 9.37 -12.33
N TYR A 137 13.67 9.48 -12.07
CA TYR A 137 13.13 9.80 -10.75
C TYR A 137 11.87 9.00 -10.41
N LEU A 138 11.53 8.98 -9.12
CA LEU A 138 10.34 8.32 -8.61
C LEU A 138 9.10 9.15 -8.91
N GLY A 139 8.14 8.58 -9.63
CA GLY A 139 6.91 9.26 -10.01
C GLY A 139 5.84 9.28 -8.91
N TYR A 140 4.69 9.89 -9.20
CA TYR A 140 3.61 10.10 -8.23
C TYR A 140 3.04 8.80 -7.65
N SER A 141 3.01 7.69 -8.41
CA SER A 141 2.44 6.42 -7.97
C SER A 141 3.19 5.83 -6.77
N VAL A 142 4.51 6.09 -6.67
CA VAL A 142 5.33 5.75 -5.50
C VAL A 142 4.85 6.50 -4.27
N TRP A 143 4.67 7.81 -4.39
CA TRP A 143 4.26 8.69 -3.29
C TRP A 143 2.84 8.40 -2.82
N VAL A 144 1.92 8.11 -3.75
CA VAL A 144 0.56 7.67 -3.41
C VAL A 144 0.59 6.34 -2.65
N SER A 145 1.45 5.40 -3.05
CA SER A 145 1.62 4.13 -2.34
C SER A 145 2.21 4.29 -0.94
N ILE A 146 3.21 5.17 -0.78
CA ILE A 146 3.75 5.56 0.54
C ILE A 146 2.64 6.18 1.40
N GLY A 147 1.83 7.08 0.83
CA GLY A 147 0.67 7.65 1.49
C GLY A 147 -0.29 6.58 2.02
N ALA A 148 -0.62 5.58 1.19
CA ALA A 148 -1.43 4.44 1.62
C ALA A 148 -0.79 3.68 2.80
N GLY A 149 0.53 3.46 2.76
CA GLY A 149 1.29 2.86 3.87
C GLY A 149 1.21 3.68 5.17
N VAL A 150 1.30 5.01 5.10
CA VAL A 150 1.13 5.88 6.28
C VAL A 150 -0.28 5.77 6.86
N VAL A 151 -1.30 5.73 6.01
CA VAL A 151 -2.68 5.49 6.46
C VAL A 151 -2.82 4.11 7.13
N CYS A 152 -2.13 3.08 6.63
CA CYS A 152 -2.09 1.76 7.27
C CYS A 152 -1.50 1.79 8.69
N LEU A 153 -0.51 2.65 8.98
CA LEU A 153 -0.04 2.84 10.37
C LEU A 153 -1.15 3.40 11.27
N GLY A 154 -1.97 4.31 10.75
CA GLY A 154 -3.18 4.80 11.44
C GLY A 154 -4.21 3.69 11.68
N VAL A 155 -4.44 2.82 10.68
CA VAL A 155 -5.30 1.64 10.80
C VAL A 155 -4.78 0.70 11.90
N MET A 156 -3.47 0.45 11.95
CA MET A 156 -2.86 -0.36 13.02
C MET A 156 -3.12 0.24 14.40
N GLY A 157 -2.88 1.54 14.57
CA GLY A 157 -3.09 2.24 15.85
C GLY A 157 -4.54 2.16 16.31
N LEU A 158 -5.49 2.39 15.42
CA LEU A 158 -6.93 2.30 15.73
C LEU A 158 -7.37 0.86 16.01
N ALA A 159 -6.86 -0.12 15.27
CA ALA A 159 -7.15 -1.53 15.52
C ALA A 159 -6.67 -1.96 16.91
N PHE A 160 -5.49 -1.53 17.35
CA PHE A 160 -5.02 -1.77 18.72
C PHE A 160 -5.84 -1.02 19.78
N ALA A 161 -6.27 0.21 19.49
CA ALA A 161 -7.12 0.96 20.41
C ALA A 161 -8.49 0.29 20.61
N LEU A 162 -9.06 -0.27 19.55
CA LEU A 162 -10.31 -1.04 19.59
C LEU A 162 -10.11 -2.38 20.32
N SER A 163 -9.01 -3.08 20.07
CA SER A 163 -8.75 -4.39 20.70
C SER A 163 -8.57 -4.32 22.22
N ARG A 164 -8.12 -3.17 22.74
CA ARG A 164 -7.99 -2.92 24.20
C ARG A 164 -9.30 -2.53 24.87
N LYS A 165 -10.22 -1.88 24.16
CA LYS A 165 -11.52 -1.45 24.71
C LYS A 165 -12.36 -2.65 25.15
N ASP A 166 -12.22 -3.78 24.45
CA ASP A 166 -12.98 -5.01 24.68
C ASP A 166 -12.49 -5.82 25.90
N GLY A 167 -11.43 -5.38 26.61
CA GLY A 167 -10.83 -6.08 27.74
C GLY A 167 -11.21 -5.55 29.13
N CYS A 168 -12.10 -4.54 29.21
CA CYS A 168 -12.50 -3.91 30.48
C CYS A 168 -13.93 -4.28 30.93
N CYS A 169 -14.44 -5.43 30.50
CA CYS A 169 -15.67 -6.01 31.03
C CYS A 169 -15.35 -7.36 31.69
#